data_AF-A0A0K0DFN4-F1
#
_entry.id   AF-A0A0K0DFN4-F1
#
_cell.length_a   1.000
_cell.length_b   1.000
_cell.length_c   1.000
_cell.angle_alpha   90.00
_cell.angle_beta   90.00
_cell.angle_gamma   90.00
#
_symmetry.space_group_name_H-M   'P 1'
#
loop_
_entity.id
_entity.type
_entity.pdbx_description
1 polymer ?
#
loop_
_entity_poly.entity_id
_entity_poly.type
_entity_poly.pdbx_seq_one_letter_code
_entity_poly.pdbx_strand_id
1 'polypeptide(L)'
;MTPVRVVLLLALASPIMTVSDNVGITCVMCKAGLVSINAKVQSNPGLMAQMGDTISQGCDQIPDELLRKACRATLDDHFPLFLQTYNKQWRTSVEDFCKSMGYC
;
A
#
# COMPACT_ATOMS: atom_id res chain seq x y z
N MET A 1 -40.68 43.19 26.01
CA MET A 1 -39.64 42.35 26.65
C MET A 1 -39.05 41.42 25.61
N THR A 2 -37.92 41.85 25.07
CA THR A 2 -36.96 41.09 24.24
C THR A 2 -36.19 40.06 25.09
N PRO A 3 -35.53 39.02 24.52
CA PRO A 3 -35.35 38.75 23.10
C PRO A 3 -35.52 37.27 22.68
N VAL A 4 -36.32 37.06 21.64
CA VAL A 4 -36.28 35.88 20.74
C VAL A 4 -34.89 35.69 20.08
N ARG A 5 -33.98 36.68 20.21
CA ARG A 5 -32.59 36.62 19.70
C ARG A 5 -31.68 35.62 20.41
N VAL A 6 -32.00 35.15 21.61
CA VAL A 6 -31.10 34.22 22.33
C VAL A 6 -31.17 32.80 21.77
N VAL A 7 -32.35 32.38 21.28
CA VAL A 7 -32.52 31.03 20.71
C VAL A 7 -31.85 30.92 19.33
N LEU A 8 -31.73 32.02 18.59
CA LEU A 8 -31.07 32.04 17.29
C LEU A 8 -29.53 31.94 17.37
N LEU A 9 -28.93 32.21 18.54
CA LEU A 9 -27.48 32.18 18.73
C LEU A 9 -26.95 30.80 19.16
N LEU A 10 -27.84 29.88 19.57
CA LEU A 10 -27.44 28.52 19.98
C LEU A 10 -27.36 27.52 18.82
N ALA A 11 -27.76 27.91 17.61
CA ALA A 11 -27.68 27.06 16.42
C ALA A 11 -26.32 27.12 15.70
N LEU A 12 -25.37 27.95 16.15
CA LEU A 12 -24.08 28.17 15.48
C LEU A 12 -22.94 27.29 15.99
N ALA A 13 -23.21 26.36 16.89
CA ALA A 13 -22.22 25.39 17.37
C ALA A 13 -22.60 23.96 16.96
N SER A 14 -23.12 23.78 15.74
CA SER A 14 -22.91 22.49 15.09
C SER A 14 -21.42 22.42 14.74
N PRO A 15 -20.64 21.44 15.24
CA PRO A 15 -19.40 21.13 14.58
C PRO A 15 -19.81 20.75 13.15
N ILE A 16 -19.51 21.62 12.19
CA ILE A 16 -19.49 21.25 10.79
C ILE A 16 -18.39 20.20 10.75
N MET A 17 -18.78 18.93 10.91
CA MET A 17 -17.97 17.82 10.46
C MET A 17 -17.90 18.01 8.95
N THR A 18 -16.89 18.75 8.50
CA THR A 18 -16.42 18.66 7.13
C THR A 18 -15.88 17.24 6.99
N VAL A 19 -16.79 16.28 6.80
CA VAL A 19 -16.43 15.01 6.18
C VAL A 19 -16.02 15.42 4.78
N SER A 20 -14.71 15.61 4.59
CA SER A 20 -14.14 15.64 3.27
C SER A 20 -14.65 14.38 2.57
N ASP A 21 -15.33 14.53 1.43
CA ASP A 21 -15.76 13.44 0.55
C ASP A 21 -14.57 12.73 -0.13
N ASN A 22 -13.46 12.55 0.59
CA ASN A 22 -12.57 11.44 0.34
C ASN A 22 -13.15 10.28 1.15
N VAL A 23 -13.87 9.37 0.49
CA VAL A 23 -13.98 7.98 0.98
C VAL A 23 -12.56 7.40 0.90
N GLY A 24 -11.69 7.85 1.80
CA GLY A 24 -10.28 7.53 1.82
C GLY A 24 -10.10 6.08 2.17
N ILE A 25 -9.08 5.44 1.56
CA ILE A 25 -8.68 4.09 1.93
C ILE A 25 -8.42 4.07 3.44
N THR A 26 -9.28 3.38 4.19
CA THR A 26 -9.12 3.26 5.63
C THR A 26 -7.97 2.31 5.97
N CYS A 27 -7.43 2.42 7.18
CA CYS A 27 -6.41 1.50 7.68
C CYS A 27 -6.81 0.02 7.49
N VAL A 28 -8.08 -0.31 7.75
CA VAL A 28 -8.62 -1.67 7.55
C VAL A 28 -8.61 -2.06 6.07
N MET A 29 -9.04 -1.17 5.18
CA MET A 29 -9.06 -1.42 3.73
C MET A 29 -7.65 -1.60 3.17
N CYS A 30 -6.68 -0.78 3.60
CA CYS A 30 -5.28 -0.92 3.19
C CYS A 30 -4.74 -2.30 3.58
N LYS A 31 -4.92 -2.71 4.85
CA LYS A 31 -4.43 -4.00 5.33
C LYS A 31 -5.09 -5.17 4.59
N ALA A 32 -6.42 -5.13 4.45
CA ALA A 32 -7.16 -6.18 3.76
C ALA A 32 -6.75 -6.28 2.29
N GLY A 33 -6.60 -5.14 1.59
CA GLY A 33 -6.17 -5.09 0.20
C GLY A 33 -4.79 -5.72 0.00
N LEU A 34 -3.81 -5.42 0.85
CA LEU A 34 -2.47 -5.98 0.76
C LEU A 34 -2.46 -7.49 0.99
N VAL A 35 -3.24 -7.99 1.95
CA VAL A 35 -3.41 -9.43 2.16
C VAL A 35 -4.03 -10.09 0.93
N SER A 36 -5.07 -9.49 0.34
CA SER A 36 -5.71 -10.00 -0.87
C SER A 36 -4.78 -10.00 -2.09
N ILE A 37 -4.00 -8.95 -2.30
CA ILE A 37 -3.00 -8.87 -3.38
C ILE A 37 -1.97 -9.98 -3.20
N ASN A 38 -1.39 -10.12 -2.00
CA ASN A 38 -0.40 -11.15 -1.75
C ASN A 38 -0.97 -12.57 -1.98
N ALA A 39 -2.19 -12.85 -1.51
CA ALA A 39 -2.85 -14.13 -1.76
C ALA A 39 -3.10 -14.37 -3.26
N LYS A 40 -3.50 -13.35 -4.02
CA LYS A 40 -3.74 -13.44 -5.46
C LYS A 40 -2.46 -13.71 -6.24
N VAL A 41 -1.37 -13.03 -5.89
CA VAL A 41 -0.05 -13.24 -6.50
C VAL A 41 0.46 -14.65 -6.21
N GLN A 42 0.40 -15.09 -4.95
CA GLN A 42 0.86 -16.42 -4.55
C GLN A 42 0.05 -17.57 -5.17
N SER A 43 -1.24 -17.36 -5.44
CA SER A 43 -2.11 -18.38 -6.04
C SER A 43 -2.11 -18.40 -7.57
N ASN A 44 -1.44 -17.43 -8.23
CA ASN A 44 -1.40 -17.33 -9.68
C ASN A 44 0.03 -17.35 -10.22
N PRO A 45 0.52 -18.49 -10.72
CA PRO A 45 1.89 -18.61 -11.21
C PRO A 45 2.17 -17.73 -12.44
N GLY A 46 1.16 -17.45 -13.28
CA GLY A 46 1.31 -16.54 -14.42
C GLY A 46 1.49 -15.08 -13.99
N LEU A 47 0.73 -14.63 -12.98
CA LEU A 47 0.91 -13.31 -12.39
C LEU A 47 2.26 -13.18 -11.67
N MET A 48 2.66 -14.24 -10.96
CA MET A 48 3.97 -14.32 -10.31
C MET A 48 5.11 -14.17 -11.33
N ALA A 49 5.04 -14.87 -12.47
CA ALA A 49 6.03 -14.77 -13.54
C ALA A 49 6.08 -13.35 -14.13
N GLN A 50 4.92 -12.76 -14.47
CA GLN A 50 4.88 -11.38 -14.99
C GLN A 50 5.45 -10.34 -14.01
N MET A 51 5.22 -10.51 -12.70
CA MET A 51 5.84 -9.66 -11.69
C MET A 51 7.35 -9.83 -11.66
N GLY A 52 7.85 -11.08 -11.77
CA GLY A 52 9.28 -11.38 -11.89
C GLY A 52 9.91 -10.68 -13.08
N ASP A 53 9.33 -10.84 -14.27
CA ASP A 53 9.79 -10.21 -15.51
C ASP A 53 9.80 -8.67 -15.41
N THR A 54 8.80 -8.09 -14.75
CA THR A 54 8.70 -6.64 -14.56
C THR A 54 9.78 -6.13 -13.62
N ILE A 55 10.04 -6.84 -12.52
CA ILE A 55 11.04 -6.42 -11.53
C ILE A 55 12.45 -6.67 -12.08
N SER A 56 12.67 -7.72 -12.87
CA SER A 56 13.96 -8.00 -13.50
C SER A 56 14.35 -6.93 -14.54
N GLN A 57 13.38 -6.30 -15.22
CA GLN A 57 13.62 -5.09 -16.01
C GLN A 57 14.11 -3.91 -15.15
N GLY A 58 13.67 -3.81 -13.90
CA GLY A 58 14.17 -2.81 -12.95
C GLY A 58 15.67 -2.92 -12.69
N CYS A 59 16.26 -4.12 -12.82
CA CYS A 59 17.70 -4.32 -12.72
C CYS A 59 18.49 -3.54 -13.78
N ASP A 60 17.87 -3.16 -14.90
CA ASP A 60 18.54 -2.42 -15.97
C ASP A 60 18.97 -1.01 -15.54
N GLN A 61 18.38 -0.49 -14.47
CA GLN A 61 18.76 0.78 -13.87
C GLN A 61 20.06 0.70 -13.07
N ILE A 62 20.57 -0.52 -12.78
CA ILE A 62 21.82 -0.72 -12.06
C ILE A 62 22.99 -0.39 -13.00
N PRO A 63 23.83 0.62 -12.67
CA PRO A 63 24.93 1.04 -13.54
C PRO A 63 26.03 -0.03 -13.65
N ASP A 64 26.30 -0.71 -12.53
CA ASP A 64 27.30 -1.78 -12.45
C ASP A 64 26.84 -3.03 -13.21
N GLU A 65 27.64 -3.47 -14.18
CA GLU A 65 27.26 -4.57 -15.07
C GLU A 65 27.17 -5.92 -14.34
N LEU A 66 28.08 -6.17 -13.40
CA LEU A 66 28.12 -7.44 -12.68
C LEU A 66 26.90 -7.54 -11.75
N LEU A 67 26.58 -6.46 -11.06
CA LEU A 67 25.42 -6.38 -10.18
C LEU A 67 24.10 -6.43 -10.96
N ARG A 68 24.02 -5.78 -12.13
CA ARG A 68 22.86 -5.87 -13.03
C ARG A 68 22.61 -7.31 -13.48
N LYS A 69 23.66 -8.02 -13.92
CA LYS A 69 23.56 -9.43 -14.32
C LYS A 69 23.14 -10.33 -13.16
N ALA A 70 23.73 -10.13 -11.97
CA ALA A 70 23.37 -10.89 -10.79
C ALA A 70 21.91 -10.63 -10.36
N CYS A 71 21.44 -9.39 -10.44
CA CYS A 71 20.06 -9.00 -10.16
C CYS A 71 19.09 -9.71 -11.13
N ARG A 72 19.34 -9.64 -12.44
CA ARG A 72 18.52 -10.33 -13.44
C ARG A 72 18.47 -11.84 -13.20
N ALA A 73 19.62 -12.49 -13.07
CA ALA A 73 19.67 -13.94 -12.83
C ALA A 73 18.93 -14.34 -11.55
N THR A 74 19.08 -13.57 -10.47
CA THR A 74 18.38 -13.84 -9.21
C THR A 74 16.87 -13.74 -9.36
N LEU A 75 16.38 -12.73 -10.09
CA LEU A 75 14.94 -12.57 -10.27
C LEU A 75 14.40 -13.56 -11.30
N ASP A 76 15.05 -13.77 -12.42
CA ASP A 76 14.56 -14.69 -13.47
C ASP A 76 14.48 -16.14 -12.96
N ASP A 77 15.49 -16.62 -12.21
CA ASP A 77 15.54 -18.02 -11.73
C ASP A 77 14.89 -18.23 -10.37
N HIS A 78 14.81 -17.19 -9.55
CA HIS A 78 14.44 -17.30 -8.14
C HIS A 78 13.41 -16.26 -7.69
N PHE A 79 12.65 -15.63 -8.60
CA PHE A 79 11.61 -14.67 -8.22
C PHE A 79 10.65 -15.16 -7.13
N PRO A 80 10.13 -16.42 -7.17
CA PRO A 80 9.22 -16.89 -6.12
C PRO A 80 9.88 -16.93 -4.74
N LEU A 81 11.17 -17.29 -4.68
CA LEU A 81 11.96 -17.31 -3.46
C LEU A 81 12.31 -15.90 -3.00
N PHE A 82 12.65 -15.02 -3.93
CA PHE A 82 12.84 -13.59 -3.68
C PHE A 82 11.57 -13.00 -3.07
N LEU A 83 10.39 -13.22 -3.66
CA LEU A 83 9.14 -12.67 -3.15
C LEU A 83 8.76 -13.26 -1.80
N GLN A 84 9.00 -14.56 -1.57
CA GLN A 84 8.82 -15.17 -0.25
C GLN A 84 9.75 -14.55 0.81
N THR A 85 11.01 -14.33 0.46
CA THR A 85 12.01 -13.75 1.36
C THR A 85 11.73 -12.28 1.61
N TYR A 86 11.42 -11.54 0.55
CA TYR A 86 10.96 -10.16 0.59
C TYR A 86 9.74 -10.02 1.51
N ASN A 87 8.71 -10.86 1.35
CA ASN A 87 7.55 -10.86 2.25
C ASN A 87 7.88 -11.22 3.72
N LYS A 88 8.91 -12.04 3.96
CA LYS A 88 9.39 -12.38 5.31
C LYS A 88 10.25 -11.27 5.92
N GLN A 89 11.01 -10.55 5.11
CA GLN A 89 12.02 -9.56 5.52
C GLN A 89 11.45 -8.13 5.57
N TRP A 90 10.55 -7.77 4.64
CA TRP A 90 9.64 -6.62 4.71
C TRP A 90 8.45 -6.87 5.63
N ARG A 91 8.63 -7.67 6.70
CA ARG A 91 7.75 -7.62 7.86
C ARG A 91 8.00 -6.37 8.71
N THR A 92 8.24 -5.22 8.08
CA THR A 92 7.43 -4.06 8.43
C THR A 92 6.00 -4.54 8.33
N SER A 93 5.30 -4.60 9.46
CA SER A 93 3.98 -5.22 9.51
C SER A 93 3.11 -4.63 8.38
N VAL A 94 2.15 -5.39 7.84
CA VAL A 94 1.17 -4.83 6.88
C VAL A 94 0.59 -3.50 7.39
N GLU A 95 0.56 -3.34 8.72
CA GLU A 95 0.29 -2.08 9.39
C GLU A 95 1.36 -0.98 9.20
N ASP A 96 2.66 -1.26 9.37
CA ASP A 96 3.73 -0.28 9.12
C ASP A 96 3.76 0.18 7.65
N PHE A 97 3.46 -0.71 6.70
CA PHE A 97 3.29 -0.32 5.30
C PHE A 97 2.08 0.59 5.11
N CYS A 98 0.95 0.28 5.74
CA CYS A 98 -0.21 1.17 5.69
C CYS A 98 0.03 2.51 6.43
N LYS A 99 0.88 2.52 7.48
CA LYS A 99 1.33 3.74 8.17
C LYS A 99 2.19 4.63 7.28
N SER A 100 3.15 4.04 6.56
CA SER A 100 4.02 4.83 5.67
C SER A 100 3.25 5.47 4.52
N MET A 101 2.12 4.88 4.12
CA MET A 101 1.22 5.41 3.10
C MET A 101 0.19 6.42 3.65
N GLY A 102 0.14 6.64 4.97
CA GLY A 102 -0.82 7.55 5.63
C GLY A 102 -2.25 7.01 5.70
N TYR A 103 -2.45 5.70 5.51
CA TYR A 103 -3.75 5.04 5.66
C TYR A 103 -3.97 4.52 7.08
N CYS A 104 -2.88 4.37 7.83
CA CYS A 104 -2.77 4.19 9.27
C CYS A 104 -1.75 5.24 9.77
#